data_AF-A0A7S1FHF7-F1
#
_entry.id   AF-A0A7S1FHF7-F1
#
_cell.length_a   1.000
_cell.length_b   1.000
_cell.length_c   1.000
_cell.angle_alpha   90.00
_cell.angle_beta   90.00
_cell.angle_gamma   90.00
#
_symmetry.space_group_name_H-M   'P 1'
#
loop_
_entity.id
_entity.type
_entity.pdbx_description
1 polymer ?
#
loop_
_entity_poly.entity_id
_entity_poly.type
_entity_poly.pdbx_seq_one_letter_code
_entity_poly.pdbx_strand_id
1 'polypeptide(L)'
;GASRKKKPTKDLYVPLHKDGEESILIDVTEWLMAFSSSALSVSDFLQPFRSGGPKEGIAHLMETCAFPENFWLRFSARSSRESTFKAGSSNTVYYTVAFCRLPEELMVPRAKDRRVGYFETKTTIGGSERVNETINVINRWNLKRFGHVTYYIDPQVPTLFHETIRRGVESWNIAFAAAGCGDGVLRCLSPSDPAFPKDYCRGDARYNAIYMTDSTLPVYGFGPSLTDFRTGEILVSHVLLGFSAFAQGASRHSVEALSERYVRPTCGCRAPLLDASHPDVLKTVLSVTVHEVGHTLGLRHNFIAQEDGNTSAMAYVDEL
;
A
#
# COMPACT_ATOMS: atom_id res chain seq x y z
N GLY A 1 25.78 37.16 23.67
CA GLY A 1 25.32 36.17 22.67
C GLY A 1 25.33 34.80 23.31
N ALA A 2 24.15 34.27 23.65
CA ALA A 2 24.04 32.96 24.30
C ALA A 2 24.24 31.84 23.25
N SER A 3 25.35 31.12 23.37
CA SER A 3 25.61 29.90 22.60
C SER A 3 24.57 28.84 22.98
N ARG A 4 23.61 28.58 22.08
CA ARG A 4 22.75 27.39 22.13
C ARG A 4 23.63 26.17 21.87
N LYS A 5 24.15 25.57 22.94
CA LYS A 5 24.66 24.20 22.90
C LYS A 5 23.54 23.30 22.38
N LYS A 6 23.66 22.80 21.15
CA LYS A 6 22.83 21.69 20.66
C LYS A 6 23.03 20.53 21.65
N LYS A 7 21.96 20.12 22.34
CA LYS A 7 21.99 18.88 23.11
C LYS A 7 22.36 17.73 22.15
N PRO A 8 23.25 16.80 22.55
CA PRO A 8 23.51 15.63 21.74
C PRO A 8 22.19 14.89 21.55
N THR A 9 21.84 14.59 20.30
CA THR A 9 20.80 13.62 19.99
C THR A 9 21.19 12.33 20.68
N LYS A 10 20.43 11.91 21.70
CA LYS A 10 20.52 10.55 22.23
C LYS A 10 20.36 9.64 21.02
N ASP A 11 21.39 8.88 20.71
CA ASP A 11 21.29 7.88 19.67
C ASP A 11 20.12 6.96 20.04
N LEU A 12 19.11 6.88 19.15
CA LEU A 12 17.99 5.95 19.25
C LEU A 12 18.51 4.55 18.93
N TYR A 13 19.43 4.02 19.74
CA TYR A 13 19.77 2.60 19.70
C TYR A 13 18.65 1.87 20.41
N VAL A 14 18.03 0.92 19.71
CA VAL A 14 17.13 -0.07 20.30
C VAL A 14 18.03 -1.10 20.98
N PRO A 15 18.11 -1.16 22.32
CA PRO A 15 19.05 -2.05 22.96
C PRO A 15 18.60 -3.50 22.76
N LEU A 16 19.51 -4.29 22.20
CA LEU A 16 19.37 -5.73 22.04
C LEU A 16 19.92 -6.39 23.31
N HIS A 17 19.04 -7.02 24.07
CA HIS A 17 19.38 -7.80 25.25
C HIS A 17 19.33 -9.28 24.86
N LYS A 18 20.38 -10.03 25.16
CA LYS A 18 20.30 -11.50 25.05
C LYS A 18 19.43 -11.99 26.21
N ASP A 19 18.31 -12.63 25.90
CA ASP A 19 17.37 -13.17 26.87
C ASP A 19 17.30 -14.68 26.69
N GLY A 20 18.31 -15.41 27.16
CA GLY A 20 18.48 -16.86 26.96
C GLY A 20 19.39 -17.24 25.77
N GLU A 21 19.49 -18.53 25.47
CA GLU A 21 20.34 -19.04 24.37
C GLU A 21 19.72 -18.86 22.98
N GLU A 22 18.40 -18.89 22.87
CA GLU A 22 17.67 -18.83 21.59
C GLU A 22 16.79 -17.58 21.39
N SER A 23 16.75 -16.66 22.37
CA SER A 23 15.94 -15.44 22.28
C SER A 23 16.73 -14.17 22.53
N ILE A 24 16.32 -13.11 21.82
CA ILE A 24 16.84 -11.75 21.95
C ILE A 24 15.66 -10.86 22.32
N LEU A 25 15.77 -10.16 23.44
CA LEU A 25 14.87 -9.10 23.84
C LEU A 25 15.28 -7.80 23.14
N ILE A 26 14.37 -7.27 22.33
CA ILE A 26 14.52 -5.98 21.67
C ILE A 26 13.67 -4.97 22.44
N ASP A 27 14.30 -4.08 23.22
CA ASP A 27 13.54 -3.06 23.95
C ASP A 27 13.22 -1.87 23.04
N VAL A 28 12.01 -1.87 22.49
CA VAL A 28 11.50 -0.80 21.62
C VAL A 28 10.80 0.32 22.39
N THR A 29 10.88 0.38 23.72
CA THR A 29 10.13 1.34 24.54
C THR A 29 10.46 2.78 24.18
N GLU A 30 11.74 3.14 24.15
CA GLU A 30 12.19 4.49 23.75
C GLU A 30 11.77 4.83 22.32
N TRP A 31 11.85 3.85 21.41
CA TRP A 31 11.41 4.03 20.02
C TRP A 31 9.90 4.26 19.93
N LEU A 32 9.07 3.50 20.66
CA LEU A 32 7.61 3.66 20.68
C LEU A 32 7.20 5.01 21.29
N MET A 33 7.86 5.46 22.36
CA MET A 33 7.61 6.78 22.97
C MET A 33 8.04 7.92 22.05
N ALA A 34 9.16 7.77 21.33
CA ALA A 34 9.60 8.73 20.32
C ALA A 34 8.69 8.70 19.07
N PHE A 35 8.19 7.54 18.67
CA PHE A 35 7.27 7.40 17.54
C PHE A 35 5.92 8.03 17.84
N SER A 36 5.36 7.83 19.04
CA SER A 36 4.06 8.41 19.42
C SER A 36 4.09 9.93 19.39
N SER A 37 5.21 10.55 19.77
CA SER A 37 5.42 11.98 19.57
C SER A 37 5.54 12.30 18.07
N SER A 38 6.45 11.67 17.32
CA SER A 38 6.75 12.05 15.92
C SER A 38 5.62 11.77 14.91
N ALA A 39 4.93 10.63 15.01
CA ALA A 39 3.89 10.21 14.05
C ALA A 39 2.61 11.07 14.14
N LEU A 40 2.36 11.70 15.29
CA LEU A 40 1.32 12.72 15.42
C LEU A 40 1.60 13.96 14.56
N SER A 41 2.84 14.16 14.08
CA SER A 41 3.22 15.17 13.08
C SER A 41 3.02 14.70 11.63
N VAL A 42 2.97 13.39 11.34
CA VAL A 42 2.76 12.90 9.95
C VAL A 42 1.34 13.19 9.47
N SER A 43 0.39 13.33 10.41
CA SER A 43 -0.94 13.90 10.13
C SER A 43 -0.89 15.33 9.54
N ASP A 44 0.23 16.05 9.68
CA ASP A 44 0.43 17.39 9.11
C ASP A 44 0.79 17.37 7.61
N PHE A 45 1.09 16.20 7.00
CA PHE A 45 1.36 16.11 5.55
C PHE A 45 0.12 16.43 4.71
N LEU A 46 -1.09 16.29 5.28
CA LEU A 46 -2.36 16.62 4.62
C LEU A 46 -2.88 18.04 4.94
N GLN A 47 -2.23 18.81 5.83
CA GLN A 47 -2.63 20.19 6.15
C GLN A 47 -1.43 21.09 6.48
N PRO A 48 -0.89 21.85 5.50
CA PRO A 48 0.39 22.58 5.64
C PRO A 48 0.35 23.83 6.55
N PHE A 49 -0.70 24.04 7.35
CA PHE A 49 -0.91 25.30 8.09
C PHE A 49 -1.34 25.13 9.55
N ARG A 50 -0.72 24.26 10.36
CA ARG A 50 -0.94 24.30 11.83
C ARG A 50 0.32 23.98 12.65
N SER A 51 0.99 25.03 13.11
CA SER A 51 2.13 25.00 14.04
C SER A 51 1.72 24.43 15.41
N GLY A 52 2.33 23.32 15.83
CA GLY A 52 2.19 22.77 17.18
C GLY A 52 2.86 21.40 17.27
N GLY A 53 4.07 21.36 17.81
CA GLY A 53 4.82 20.12 17.99
C GLY A 53 4.08 19.18 18.97
N PRO A 54 4.11 17.86 18.73
CA PRO A 54 3.46 16.87 19.57
C PRO A 54 4.08 16.85 20.96
N LYS A 55 3.23 16.92 22.01
CA LYS A 55 3.64 16.69 23.40
C LYS A 55 3.60 15.19 23.70
N GLU A 56 4.45 14.73 24.62
CA GLU A 56 4.49 13.35 25.14
C GLU A 56 3.06 12.85 25.41
N GLY A 57 2.60 11.91 24.58
CA GLY A 57 1.35 11.19 24.76
C GLY A 57 1.66 9.75 25.13
N ILE A 58 0.94 9.22 26.12
CA ILE A 58 1.06 7.81 26.53
C ILE A 58 0.67 6.95 25.31
N ALA A 59 1.61 6.13 24.84
CA ALA A 59 1.36 5.10 23.84
C ALA A 59 1.04 3.79 24.56
N HIS A 60 -0.04 3.13 24.16
CA HIS A 60 -0.43 1.82 24.70
C HIS A 60 -0.29 0.77 23.61
N LEU A 61 0.61 -0.19 23.81
CA LEU A 61 0.69 -1.40 22.99
C LEU A 61 -0.60 -2.20 23.19
N MET A 62 -1.25 -2.57 22.09
CA MET A 62 -2.53 -3.26 22.08
C MET A 62 -2.37 -4.71 21.65
N GLU A 63 -1.61 -4.93 20.58
CA GLU A 63 -1.51 -6.23 19.94
C GLU A 63 -0.15 -6.36 19.24
N THR A 64 0.34 -7.59 19.20
CA THR A 64 1.56 -7.97 18.49
C THR A 64 1.30 -9.25 17.71
N CYS A 65 1.80 -9.34 16.49
CA CYS A 65 1.74 -10.56 15.70
C CYS A 65 3.07 -10.77 15.00
N ALA A 66 3.49 -12.02 14.88
CA ALA A 66 4.75 -12.41 14.26
C ALA A 66 4.54 -13.55 13.26
N PHE A 67 5.29 -13.47 12.17
CA PHE A 67 5.33 -14.41 11.06
C PHE A 67 6.80 -14.70 10.71
N PRO A 68 7.08 -15.70 9.85
CA PRO A 68 8.46 -16.06 9.52
C PRO A 68 9.30 -14.90 8.94
N GLU A 69 8.69 -14.03 8.14
CA GLU A 69 9.39 -12.94 7.43
C GLU A 69 9.14 -11.55 8.02
N ASN A 70 8.17 -11.40 8.93
CA ASN A 70 7.81 -10.10 9.47
C ASN A 70 7.10 -10.19 10.82
N PHE A 71 7.07 -9.09 11.55
CA PHE A 71 6.18 -8.93 12.70
C PHE A 71 5.58 -7.53 12.66
N TRP A 72 4.46 -7.35 13.33
CA TRP A 72 3.84 -6.03 13.47
C TRP A 72 3.33 -5.80 14.89
N LEU A 73 3.30 -4.52 15.24
CA LEU A 73 2.85 -4.02 16.54
C LEU A 73 1.73 -3.03 16.29
N ARG A 74 0.63 -3.19 17.03
CA ARG A 74 -0.47 -2.24 17.04
C ARG A 74 -0.52 -1.52 18.37
N PHE A 75 -0.56 -0.20 18.33
CA PHE A 75 -0.64 0.63 19.52
C PHE A 75 -1.58 1.80 19.31
N SER A 76 -2.10 2.32 20.41
CA SER A 76 -2.88 3.55 20.43
C SER A 76 -2.06 4.68 21.03
N ALA A 77 -2.20 5.88 20.49
CA ALA A 77 -1.63 7.09 21.08
C ALA A 77 -2.71 8.17 21.15
N ARG A 78 -2.73 8.90 22.26
CA ARG A 78 -3.62 10.05 22.43
C ARG A 78 -3.03 11.25 21.70
N SER A 79 -3.78 11.81 20.75
CA SER A 79 -3.41 13.10 20.16
C SER A 79 -3.55 14.19 21.23
N SER A 80 -2.47 14.94 21.48
CA SER A 80 -2.46 16.04 22.45
C SER A 80 -3.08 17.33 21.91
N ARG A 81 -3.73 17.31 20.74
CA ARG A 81 -4.39 18.50 20.16
C ARG A 81 -5.74 18.72 20.85
N GLU A 82 -5.82 19.77 21.67
CA GLU A 82 -7.09 20.43 21.95
C GLU A 82 -7.59 21.06 20.64
N SER A 83 -8.71 20.57 20.11
CA SER A 83 -9.38 21.25 19.02
C SER A 83 -9.96 22.57 19.53
N THR A 84 -9.40 23.70 19.09
CA THR A 84 -9.91 25.05 19.41
C THR A 84 -11.35 25.30 18.94
N PHE A 85 -11.96 24.38 18.18
CA PHE A 85 -13.33 24.49 17.67
C PHE A 85 -14.35 23.54 18.34
N LYS A 86 -13.92 22.61 19.20
CA LYS A 86 -14.81 21.79 20.03
C LYS A 86 -14.08 21.43 21.32
N ALA A 87 -14.48 22.01 22.44
CA ALA A 87 -14.05 21.53 23.74
C ALA A 87 -14.53 20.08 23.91
N GLY A 88 -13.61 19.12 24.01
CA GLY A 88 -13.91 17.76 24.52
C GLY A 88 -13.49 16.54 23.70
N SER A 89 -12.97 16.64 22.46
CA SER A 89 -12.54 15.42 21.73
C SER A 89 -11.06 15.13 21.95
N SER A 90 -10.73 14.27 22.92
CA SER A 90 -9.43 13.58 22.88
C SER A 90 -9.46 12.54 21.77
N ASN A 91 -8.76 12.80 20.65
CA ASN A 91 -8.71 11.86 19.54
C ASN A 91 -7.62 10.82 19.82
N THR A 92 -8.03 9.59 20.16
CA THR A 92 -7.12 8.43 20.17
C THR A 92 -6.88 7.99 18.74
N VAL A 93 -5.62 7.89 18.34
CA VAL A 93 -5.19 7.40 17.02
C VAL A 93 -4.58 6.01 17.19
N TYR A 94 -4.94 5.10 16.29
CA TYR A 94 -4.39 3.74 16.26
C TYR A 94 -3.36 3.64 15.14
N TYR A 95 -2.21 3.08 15.48
CA TYR A 95 -1.11 2.83 14.55
C TYR A 95 -0.84 1.34 14.49
N THR A 96 -0.53 0.85 13.29
CA THR A 96 0.08 -0.47 13.09
C THR A 96 1.40 -0.25 12.40
N VAL A 97 2.48 -0.74 12.99
CA VAL A 97 3.82 -0.68 12.41
C VAL A 97 4.29 -2.10 12.18
N ALA A 98 4.67 -2.40 10.93
CA ALA A 98 5.21 -3.69 10.53
C ALA A 98 6.70 -3.57 10.23
N PHE A 99 7.45 -4.60 10.61
CA PHE A 99 8.87 -4.77 10.33
C PHE A 99 9.03 -6.04 9.50
N CYS A 100 9.65 -5.93 8.33
CA CYS A 100 9.88 -7.06 7.43
C CYS A 100 11.39 -7.35 7.37
N ARG A 101 11.74 -8.64 7.31
CA ARG A 101 13.09 -9.10 7.06
C ARG A 101 13.55 -8.60 5.69
N LEU A 102 14.78 -8.10 5.62
CA LEU A 102 15.41 -7.69 4.37
C LEU A 102 16.13 -8.88 3.72
N PRO A 103 16.21 -8.92 2.39
CA PRO A 103 16.95 -9.97 1.67
C PRO A 103 18.45 -9.95 2.04
N GLU A 104 19.05 -11.13 2.17
CA GLU A 104 20.50 -11.28 2.33
C GLU A 104 21.21 -11.01 1.00
N GLU A 105 20.72 -11.63 -0.08
CA GLU A 105 21.18 -11.36 -1.44
C GLU A 105 20.51 -10.13 -2.02
N LEU A 106 21.31 -9.16 -2.43
CA LEU A 106 20.82 -7.89 -2.96
C LEU A 106 20.45 -8.02 -4.44
N MET A 107 19.23 -7.62 -4.80
CA MET A 107 18.91 -7.31 -6.20
C MET A 107 19.81 -6.18 -6.71
N VAL A 108 20.30 -6.30 -7.95
CA VAL A 108 21.04 -5.20 -8.61
C VAL A 108 20.11 -3.98 -8.73
N PRO A 109 20.44 -2.85 -8.08
CA PRO A 109 19.62 -1.64 -8.15
C PRO A 109 19.61 -1.11 -9.57
N ARG A 110 18.47 -0.57 -10.02
CA ARG A 110 18.35 0.05 -11.35
C ARG A 110 18.02 1.52 -11.19
N ALA A 111 18.93 2.39 -11.63
CA ALA A 111 18.73 3.83 -11.61
C ALA A 111 17.46 4.20 -12.38
N LYS A 112 16.76 5.24 -11.91
CA LYS A 112 15.57 5.73 -12.59
C LYS A 112 15.89 6.21 -14.01
N ASP A 113 14.91 6.01 -14.89
CA ASP A 113 14.92 6.55 -16.24
C ASP A 113 13.68 7.43 -16.40
N ARG A 114 13.85 8.67 -16.86
CA ARG A 114 12.73 9.62 -17.03
C ARG A 114 11.70 9.18 -18.07
N ARG A 115 12.05 8.25 -18.96
CA ARG A 115 11.17 7.75 -20.02
C ARG A 115 10.13 6.76 -19.50
N VAL A 116 10.32 6.19 -18.32
CA VAL A 116 9.43 5.16 -17.77
C VAL A 116 9.02 5.52 -16.34
N GLY A 117 7.72 5.57 -16.09
CA GLY A 117 7.15 5.99 -14.81
C GLY A 117 7.16 4.89 -13.74
N TYR A 118 8.28 4.74 -13.02
CA TYR A 118 8.36 3.86 -11.83
C TYR A 118 8.36 4.64 -10.52
N PHE A 119 7.75 4.07 -9.47
CA PHE A 119 8.03 4.45 -8.07
C PHE A 119 9.52 4.35 -7.81
N GLU A 120 10.02 5.25 -6.97
CA GLU A 120 11.46 5.37 -6.76
C GLU A 120 11.78 5.32 -5.27
N THR A 121 12.88 4.67 -4.94
CA THR A 121 13.47 4.71 -3.63
C THR A 121 14.80 5.44 -3.71
N LYS A 122 14.98 6.40 -2.81
CA LYS A 122 16.23 7.16 -2.70
C LYS A 122 17.22 6.33 -1.89
N THR A 123 18.31 5.93 -2.53
CA THR A 123 19.37 5.12 -1.90
C THR A 123 20.69 5.86 -1.99
N THR A 124 21.52 5.70 -0.97
CA THR A 124 22.88 6.24 -0.96
C THR A 124 23.83 5.11 -1.30
N ILE A 125 24.50 5.23 -2.44
CA ILE A 125 25.59 4.33 -2.84
C ILE A 125 26.91 5.01 -2.51
N GLY A 126 27.84 4.27 -1.92
CA GLY A 126 29.10 4.81 -1.42
C GLY A 126 29.80 3.82 -0.50
N GLY A 127 30.90 4.25 0.12
CA GLY A 127 31.67 3.40 1.03
C GLY A 127 32.85 4.16 1.64
N SER A 128 33.70 3.45 2.38
CA SER A 128 34.89 4.05 3.02
C SER A 128 35.86 4.72 2.04
N GLU A 129 35.89 4.25 0.78
CA GLU A 129 36.84 4.71 -0.23
C GLU A 129 36.22 5.55 -1.36
N ARG A 130 34.94 5.90 -1.27
CA ARG A 130 34.24 6.65 -2.33
C ARG A 130 33.23 7.61 -1.76
N VAL A 131 33.11 8.77 -2.40
CA VAL A 131 32.12 9.80 -2.03
C VAL A 131 30.73 9.19 -2.11
N ASN A 132 29.95 9.39 -1.05
CA ASN A 132 28.55 8.97 -1.01
C ASN A 132 27.76 9.77 -2.05
N GLU A 133 27.15 9.05 -2.97
CA GLU A 133 26.23 9.60 -3.96
C GLU A 133 24.82 9.12 -3.64
N THR A 134 23.86 10.04 -3.69
CA THR A 134 22.46 9.68 -3.51
C THR A 134 21.79 9.56 -4.87
N ILE A 135 21.35 8.35 -5.19
CA ILE A 135 20.67 8.02 -6.43
C ILE A 135 19.22 7.63 -6.14
N ASN A 136 18.37 7.79 -7.16
CA ASN A 136 17.02 7.26 -7.12
C ASN A 136 16.97 5.99 -7.97
N VAL A 137 16.57 4.89 -7.35
CA VAL A 137 16.42 3.58 -8.00
C VAL A 137 14.95 3.25 -8.16
N ILE A 138 14.59 2.54 -9.22
CA ILE A 138 13.21 2.12 -9.46
C ILE A 138 12.80 1.02 -8.50
N ASN A 139 11.54 1.04 -8.09
CA ASN A 139 10.94 -0.05 -7.32
C ASN A 139 10.49 -1.15 -8.27
N ARG A 140 10.97 -2.38 -8.10
CA ARG A 140 10.60 -3.52 -8.96
C ARG A 140 10.74 -4.86 -8.27
N TRP A 141 10.05 -5.86 -8.80
CA TRP A 141 10.20 -7.26 -8.38
C TRP A 141 11.49 -7.91 -8.90
N ASN A 142 12.13 -8.72 -8.06
CA ASN A 142 13.27 -9.54 -8.44
C ASN A 142 12.80 -10.90 -8.99
N LEU A 143 12.46 -10.96 -10.27
CA LEU A 143 11.95 -12.19 -10.90
C LEU A 143 12.96 -13.35 -10.91
N LYS A 144 14.27 -13.08 -10.80
CA LYS A 144 15.27 -14.17 -10.68
C LYS A 144 15.15 -14.91 -9.36
N ARG A 145 14.73 -14.22 -8.29
CA ARG A 145 14.56 -14.78 -6.96
C ARG A 145 13.22 -15.52 -6.80
N PHE A 146 12.14 -14.91 -7.29
CA PHE A 146 10.79 -15.44 -7.06
C PHE A 146 10.27 -16.32 -8.21
N GLY A 147 10.76 -16.14 -9.44
CA GLY A 147 10.26 -16.78 -10.66
C GLY A 147 8.87 -16.30 -11.10
N HIS A 148 7.98 -16.06 -10.15
CA HIS A 148 6.63 -15.54 -10.34
C HIS A 148 6.21 -14.72 -9.11
N VAL A 149 5.21 -13.86 -9.26
CA VAL A 149 4.60 -13.06 -8.19
C VAL A 149 3.16 -13.52 -8.04
N THR A 150 2.85 -14.12 -6.90
CA THR A 150 1.51 -14.63 -6.59
C THR A 150 0.77 -13.64 -5.71
N TYR A 151 -0.45 -13.32 -6.12
CA TYR A 151 -1.44 -12.59 -5.34
C TYR A 151 -2.45 -13.56 -4.73
N TYR A 152 -2.89 -13.24 -3.52
CA TYR A 152 -3.83 -14.06 -2.75
C TYR A 152 -5.08 -13.24 -2.46
N ILE A 153 -6.22 -13.68 -2.97
CA ILE A 153 -7.50 -13.05 -2.69
C ILE A 153 -7.89 -13.40 -1.25
N ASP A 154 -8.07 -12.38 -0.43
CA ASP A 154 -8.41 -12.59 0.96
C ASP A 154 -9.77 -13.29 1.11
N PRO A 155 -9.93 -14.25 2.05
CA PRO A 155 -11.19 -14.96 2.25
C PRO A 155 -12.42 -14.10 2.55
N GLN A 156 -12.24 -12.87 3.04
CA GLN A 156 -13.36 -11.95 3.29
C GLN A 156 -13.84 -11.23 2.01
N VAL A 157 -13.11 -11.32 0.90
CA VAL A 157 -13.56 -10.80 -0.39
C VAL A 157 -14.75 -11.66 -0.86
N PRO A 158 -15.93 -11.10 -1.15
CA PRO A 158 -17.04 -11.83 -1.75
C PRO A 158 -16.62 -12.63 -2.98
N THR A 159 -17.02 -13.91 -3.00
CA THR A 159 -16.67 -14.89 -4.05
C THR A 159 -17.07 -14.44 -5.45
N LEU A 160 -18.13 -13.62 -5.57
CA LEU A 160 -18.58 -12.98 -6.81
C LEU A 160 -17.45 -12.29 -7.57
N PHE A 161 -16.48 -11.70 -6.87
CA PHE A 161 -15.41 -10.92 -7.50
C PHE A 161 -14.13 -11.73 -7.76
N HIS A 162 -14.02 -12.95 -7.26
CA HIS A 162 -12.74 -13.69 -7.28
C HIS A 162 -12.23 -13.90 -8.70
N GLU A 163 -13.10 -14.31 -9.61
CA GLU A 163 -12.73 -14.51 -11.02
C GLU A 163 -12.38 -13.20 -11.72
N THR A 164 -13.12 -12.13 -11.45
CA THR A 164 -12.86 -10.81 -12.03
C THR A 164 -11.51 -10.26 -11.57
N ILE A 165 -11.19 -10.44 -10.29
CA ILE A 165 -9.90 -10.04 -9.70
C ILE A 165 -8.77 -10.89 -10.27
N ARG A 166 -8.94 -12.21 -10.39
CA ARG A 166 -7.97 -13.11 -11.01
C ARG A 166 -7.63 -12.66 -12.42
N ARG A 167 -8.64 -12.43 -13.26
CA ARG A 167 -8.46 -11.90 -14.62
C ARG A 167 -7.71 -10.58 -14.64
N GLY A 168 -8.01 -9.68 -13.71
CA GLY A 168 -7.32 -8.39 -13.60
C GLY A 168 -5.83 -8.54 -13.32
N VAL A 169 -5.47 -9.38 -12.34
CA VAL A 169 -4.06 -9.69 -12.02
C VAL A 169 -3.35 -10.33 -13.21
N GLU A 170 -3.94 -11.37 -13.79
CA GLU A 170 -3.29 -12.20 -14.80
C GLU A 170 -3.23 -11.54 -16.19
N SER A 171 -4.05 -10.52 -16.45
CA SER A 171 -3.99 -9.72 -17.69
C SER A 171 -2.60 -9.10 -17.94
N TRP A 172 -1.86 -8.78 -16.87
CA TRP A 172 -0.50 -8.27 -16.95
C TRP A 172 0.50 -9.24 -17.57
N ASN A 173 0.19 -10.55 -17.60
CA ASN A 173 1.06 -11.54 -18.22
C ASN A 173 1.29 -11.27 -19.71
N ILE A 174 0.34 -10.61 -20.41
CA ILE A 174 0.53 -10.19 -21.81
C ILE A 174 1.74 -9.24 -21.92
N ALA A 175 1.87 -8.28 -21.00
CA ALA A 175 2.99 -7.34 -20.97
C ALA A 175 4.31 -8.04 -20.58
N PHE A 176 4.26 -9.00 -19.64
CA PHE A 176 5.45 -9.79 -19.27
C PHE A 176 5.93 -10.70 -20.40
N ALA A 177 5.01 -11.34 -21.13
CA ALA A 177 5.32 -12.14 -22.30
C ALA A 177 5.96 -11.28 -23.40
N ALA A 178 5.39 -10.10 -23.70
CA ALA A 178 5.95 -9.15 -24.66
C ALA A 178 7.34 -8.62 -24.23
N ALA A 179 7.60 -8.51 -22.93
CA ALA A 179 8.91 -8.14 -22.38
C ALA A 179 9.93 -9.30 -22.38
N GLY A 180 9.54 -10.51 -22.81
CA GLY A 180 10.41 -11.68 -22.85
C GLY A 180 10.58 -12.39 -21.49
N CYS A 181 9.72 -12.12 -20.51
CA CYS A 181 9.74 -12.78 -19.20
C CYS A 181 9.02 -14.15 -19.17
N GLY A 182 8.35 -14.52 -20.26
CA GLY A 182 7.55 -15.74 -20.36
C GLY A 182 6.13 -15.58 -19.81
N ASP A 183 5.38 -16.68 -19.80
CA ASP A 183 3.99 -16.73 -19.33
C ASP A 183 3.89 -17.07 -17.84
N GLY A 184 2.80 -16.63 -17.20
CA GLY A 184 2.48 -17.00 -15.81
C GLY A 184 3.40 -16.36 -14.76
N VAL A 185 3.97 -15.20 -15.07
CA VAL A 185 4.76 -14.38 -14.14
C VAL A 185 3.87 -13.88 -13.00
N LEU A 186 2.67 -13.39 -13.30
CA LEU A 186 1.67 -13.07 -12.28
C LEU A 186 0.66 -14.20 -12.17
N ARG A 187 0.30 -14.54 -10.93
CA ARG A 187 -0.69 -15.56 -10.59
C ARG A 187 -1.65 -15.02 -9.54
N CYS A 188 -2.89 -15.45 -9.57
CA CYS A 188 -3.86 -15.07 -8.54
C CYS A 188 -4.59 -16.29 -7.97
N LEU A 189 -4.39 -16.54 -6.68
CA LEU A 189 -5.01 -17.63 -5.95
C LEU A 189 -6.18 -17.11 -5.10
N SER A 190 -7.27 -17.84 -5.17
CA SER A 190 -8.48 -17.67 -4.37
C SER A 190 -8.56 -18.74 -3.28
N PRO A 191 -9.33 -18.53 -2.20
CA PRO A 191 -9.52 -19.53 -1.16
C PRO A 191 -10.11 -20.88 -1.65
N SER A 192 -10.78 -20.89 -2.80
CA SER A 192 -11.28 -22.12 -3.43
C SER A 192 -10.21 -22.94 -4.15
N ASP A 193 -9.03 -22.36 -4.41
CA ASP A 193 -7.97 -23.05 -5.15
C ASP A 193 -7.22 -24.04 -4.24
N PRO A 194 -6.95 -25.28 -4.68
CA PRO A 194 -6.23 -26.27 -3.88
C PRO A 194 -4.82 -25.83 -3.45
N ALA A 195 -4.21 -24.94 -4.23
CA ALA A 195 -2.89 -24.38 -3.96
C ALA A 195 -2.91 -23.20 -2.97
N PHE A 196 -4.09 -22.76 -2.51
CA PHE A 196 -4.19 -21.68 -1.54
C PHE A 196 -3.59 -22.10 -0.18
N PRO A 197 -2.69 -21.30 0.43
CA PRO A 197 -2.03 -21.65 1.68
C PRO A 197 -3.02 -21.81 2.83
N LYS A 198 -2.91 -22.93 3.57
CA LYS A 198 -3.75 -23.19 4.74
C LYS A 198 -3.43 -22.28 5.93
N ASP A 199 -2.21 -21.78 5.98
CA ASP A 199 -1.69 -20.85 6.99
C ASP A 199 -1.76 -19.38 6.54
N TYR A 200 -2.52 -19.06 5.48
CA TYR A 200 -2.73 -17.68 5.05
C TYR A 200 -3.26 -16.82 6.21
N CYS A 201 -2.58 -15.70 6.46
CA CYS A 201 -2.96 -14.74 7.47
C CYS A 201 -2.76 -13.31 6.97
N ARG A 202 -3.68 -12.41 7.30
CA ARG A 202 -3.57 -10.99 6.95
C ARG A 202 -2.36 -10.37 7.64
N GLY A 203 -1.56 -9.62 6.86
CA GLY A 203 -0.36 -8.96 7.36
C GLY A 203 0.87 -9.86 7.44
N ASP A 204 0.79 -11.11 6.99
CA ASP A 204 1.96 -11.95 6.74
C ASP A 204 2.63 -11.51 5.43
N ALA A 205 3.90 -11.11 5.49
CA ALA A 205 4.66 -10.58 4.36
C ALA A 205 4.97 -11.65 3.30
N ARG A 206 4.75 -12.94 3.59
CA ARG A 206 4.86 -14.02 2.59
C ARG A 206 3.78 -13.94 1.50
N TYR A 207 2.67 -13.24 1.76
CA TYR A 207 1.50 -13.24 0.89
C TYR A 207 1.15 -11.85 0.37
N ASN A 208 1.19 -11.66 -0.95
CA ASN A 208 0.68 -10.45 -1.58
C ASN A 208 -0.86 -10.46 -1.59
N ALA A 209 -1.46 -9.95 -0.52
CA ALA A 209 -2.91 -10.04 -0.33
C ALA A 209 -3.70 -8.98 -1.11
N ILE A 210 -4.85 -9.39 -1.66
CA ILE A 210 -5.88 -8.53 -2.22
C ILE A 210 -7.07 -8.50 -1.26
N TYR A 211 -7.35 -7.33 -0.71
CA TYR A 211 -8.43 -7.04 0.22
C TYR A 211 -9.55 -6.28 -0.47
N MET A 212 -10.73 -6.29 0.15
CA MET A 212 -11.82 -5.38 -0.20
C MET A 212 -12.33 -4.67 1.05
N THR A 213 -12.45 -3.35 0.98
CA THR A 213 -12.98 -2.57 2.10
C THR A 213 -14.48 -2.76 2.23
N ASP A 214 -14.98 -2.51 3.43
CA ASP A 214 -16.40 -2.25 3.62
C ASP A 214 -16.84 -0.98 2.85
N SER A 215 -18.16 -0.80 2.78
CA SER A 215 -18.76 0.33 2.06
C SER A 215 -18.59 1.68 2.75
N THR A 216 -18.12 1.71 4.01
CA THR A 216 -18.04 2.91 4.85
C THR A 216 -16.75 3.69 4.65
N LEU A 217 -15.71 3.05 4.11
CA LEU A 217 -14.46 3.70 3.74
C LEU A 217 -14.48 4.13 2.26
N PRO A 218 -14.45 5.44 1.96
CA PRO A 218 -14.48 5.94 0.59
C PRO A 218 -13.07 5.91 -0.03
N VAL A 219 -12.54 4.71 -0.24
CA VAL A 219 -11.30 4.47 -1.00
C VAL A 219 -11.71 3.87 -2.34
N TYR A 220 -11.08 4.26 -3.45
CA TYR A 220 -11.29 3.60 -4.76
C TYR A 220 -10.43 2.35 -4.85
N GLY A 221 -9.12 2.52 -4.70
CA GLY A 221 -8.15 1.46 -4.64
C GLY A 221 -6.88 1.96 -3.95
N PHE A 222 -6.09 1.05 -3.39
CA PHE A 222 -4.79 1.37 -2.84
C PHE A 222 -3.85 0.17 -2.95
N GLY A 223 -2.82 0.27 -3.80
CA GLY A 223 -1.81 -0.76 -4.06
C GLY A 223 -0.42 -0.48 -3.48
N PRO A 224 -0.22 -0.38 -2.15
CA PRO A 224 1.10 -0.11 -1.57
C PRO A 224 2.06 -1.29 -1.74
N SER A 225 3.35 -0.98 -1.90
CA SER A 225 4.44 -1.96 -1.93
C SER A 225 5.50 -1.60 -0.89
N LEU A 226 5.92 -2.57 -0.07
CA LEU A 226 7.11 -2.46 0.77
C LEU A 226 8.35 -2.78 -0.07
N THR A 227 9.38 -1.94 0.05
CA THR A 227 10.58 -2.02 -0.79
C THR A 227 11.84 -2.04 0.06
N ASP A 228 12.83 -2.84 -0.32
CA ASP A 228 14.18 -2.77 0.22
C ASP A 228 14.82 -1.42 -0.16
N PHE A 229 15.07 -0.58 0.85
CA PHE A 229 15.60 0.76 0.66
C PHE A 229 17.01 0.79 0.04
N ARG A 230 17.74 -0.33 0.09
CA ARG A 230 19.09 -0.44 -0.45
C ARG A 230 19.07 -0.56 -1.97
N THR A 231 18.08 -1.26 -2.52
CA THR A 231 18.08 -1.73 -3.92
C THR A 231 16.86 -1.31 -4.75
N GLY A 232 15.75 -0.96 -4.11
CA GLY A 232 14.47 -0.81 -4.80
C GLY A 232 13.75 -2.16 -5.04
N GLU A 233 14.17 -3.26 -4.43
CA GLU A 233 13.45 -4.54 -4.54
C GLU A 233 12.11 -4.49 -3.81
N ILE A 234 11.01 -4.74 -4.52
CA ILE A 234 9.70 -4.91 -3.89
C ILE A 234 9.70 -6.25 -3.16
N LEU A 235 9.37 -6.21 -1.86
CA LEU A 235 9.39 -7.38 -0.97
C LEU A 235 8.00 -7.97 -0.79
N VAL A 236 7.01 -7.11 -0.56
CA VAL A 236 5.61 -7.47 -0.43
C VAL A 236 4.76 -6.33 -0.95
N SER A 237 3.61 -6.66 -1.52
CA SER A 237 2.60 -5.70 -1.95
C SER A 237 1.22 -6.12 -1.48
N HIS A 238 0.38 -5.13 -1.26
CA HIS A 238 -1.03 -5.37 -0.95
C HIS A 238 -1.89 -4.55 -1.91
N VAL A 239 -3.06 -5.07 -2.23
CA VAL A 239 -4.08 -4.34 -2.99
C VAL A 239 -5.31 -4.22 -2.12
N LEU A 240 -5.80 -3.01 -1.95
CA LEU A 240 -7.04 -2.73 -1.25
C LEU A 240 -8.05 -2.22 -2.27
N LEU A 241 -9.16 -2.94 -2.44
CA LEU A 241 -10.22 -2.61 -3.39
C LEU A 241 -11.42 -1.98 -2.67
N GLY A 242 -11.91 -0.86 -3.18
CA GLY A 242 -13.02 -0.11 -2.58
C GLY A 242 -14.40 -0.47 -3.11
N PHE A 243 -15.16 -1.30 -2.38
CA PHE A 243 -16.43 -1.80 -2.90
C PHE A 243 -17.46 -0.70 -3.22
N SER A 244 -17.69 0.24 -2.29
CA SER A 244 -18.70 1.30 -2.48
C SER A 244 -18.33 2.29 -3.57
N ALA A 245 -17.03 2.50 -3.79
CA ALA A 245 -16.53 3.35 -4.85
C ALA A 245 -16.75 2.72 -6.23
N PHE A 246 -16.61 1.39 -6.36
CA PHE A 246 -16.90 0.67 -7.61
C PHE A 246 -18.37 0.73 -7.99
N ALA A 247 -19.26 0.37 -7.05
CA ALA A 247 -20.69 0.38 -7.31
C ALA A 247 -21.17 1.80 -7.68
N GLN A 248 -20.71 2.83 -6.98
CA GLN A 248 -21.03 4.22 -7.30
C GLN A 248 -20.42 4.67 -8.63
N GLY A 249 -19.18 4.29 -8.91
CA GLY A 249 -18.49 4.60 -10.16
C GLY A 249 -19.22 4.01 -11.36
N ALA A 250 -19.50 2.71 -11.33
CA ALA A 250 -20.24 2.02 -12.37
C ALA A 250 -21.63 2.64 -12.58
N SER A 251 -22.36 2.92 -11.50
CA SER A 251 -23.71 3.50 -11.55
C SER A 251 -23.75 4.91 -12.16
N ARG A 252 -22.64 5.66 -12.11
CA ARG A 252 -22.57 6.99 -12.73
C ARG A 252 -22.30 6.93 -14.23
N HIS A 253 -21.76 5.84 -14.73
CA HIS A 253 -21.31 5.70 -16.12
C HIS A 253 -22.14 4.68 -16.92
N SER A 254 -23.00 3.89 -16.27
CA SER A 254 -23.84 2.92 -16.96
C SER A 254 -25.01 3.61 -17.67
N VAL A 255 -25.24 3.23 -18.93
CA VAL A 255 -26.36 3.73 -19.74
C VAL A 255 -27.70 3.35 -19.12
N GLU A 256 -27.76 2.20 -18.43
CA GLU A 256 -28.96 1.75 -17.72
C GLU A 256 -29.33 2.68 -16.55
N ALA A 257 -28.35 3.05 -15.71
CA ALA A 257 -28.57 3.99 -14.62
C ALA A 257 -28.84 5.43 -15.12
N LEU A 258 -28.37 5.74 -16.33
CA LEU A 258 -28.54 7.05 -16.98
C LEU A 258 -29.71 7.13 -17.97
N SER A 259 -30.47 6.05 -18.16
CA SER A 259 -31.55 5.99 -19.17
C SER A 259 -32.66 7.04 -18.94
N GLU A 260 -33.36 7.42 -20.03
CA GLU A 260 -34.14 8.66 -20.27
C GLU A 260 -35.16 9.13 -19.21
N ARG A 261 -35.44 8.35 -18.15
CA ARG A 261 -36.17 8.84 -16.97
C ARG A 261 -35.27 9.52 -15.94
N TYR A 262 -33.96 9.57 -16.19
CA TYR A 262 -33.01 10.32 -15.40
C TYR A 262 -33.09 11.81 -15.75
N VAL A 263 -34.09 12.51 -15.20
CA VAL A 263 -33.97 13.95 -14.98
C VAL A 263 -32.72 14.12 -14.12
N ARG A 264 -31.65 14.75 -14.66
CA ARG A 264 -30.52 15.20 -13.83
C ARG A 264 -31.12 15.85 -12.60
N PRO A 265 -31.00 15.27 -11.39
CA PRO A 265 -31.64 15.85 -10.25
C PRO A 265 -30.94 17.17 -10.01
N THR A 266 -31.68 18.25 -10.18
CA THR A 266 -31.26 19.63 -9.90
C THR A 266 -30.93 19.84 -8.41
N CYS A 267 -31.07 18.79 -7.58
CA CYS A 267 -30.90 18.80 -6.13
C CYS A 267 -30.07 17.61 -5.60
N GLY A 268 -28.84 17.38 -6.06
CA GLY A 268 -27.88 16.53 -5.34
C GLY A 268 -28.26 15.06 -5.07
N CYS A 269 -29.28 14.52 -5.74
CA CYS A 269 -29.66 13.11 -5.58
C CYS A 269 -28.60 12.21 -6.23
N ARG A 270 -28.17 11.16 -5.50
CA ARG A 270 -27.23 10.16 -6.01
C ARG A 270 -27.92 9.27 -7.05
N ALA A 271 -27.18 8.86 -8.08
CA ALA A 271 -27.64 7.82 -9.00
C ALA A 271 -28.00 6.53 -8.22
N PRO A 272 -29.04 5.78 -8.63
CA PRO A 272 -29.35 4.50 -8.02
C PRO A 272 -28.15 3.56 -8.17
N LEU A 273 -27.84 2.81 -7.12
CA LEU A 273 -26.71 1.88 -7.16
C LEU A 273 -27.09 0.65 -7.99
N LEU A 274 -26.24 0.30 -8.95
CA LEU A 274 -26.27 -0.98 -9.63
C LEU A 274 -25.99 -2.11 -8.63
N ASP A 275 -26.55 -3.29 -8.92
CA ASP A 275 -26.25 -4.49 -8.16
C ASP A 275 -24.77 -4.89 -8.32
N ALA A 276 -24.22 -5.54 -7.30
CA ALA A 276 -22.84 -6.01 -7.25
C ALA A 276 -22.49 -6.93 -8.43
N SER A 277 -23.45 -7.70 -8.92
CA SER A 277 -23.29 -8.63 -10.05
C SER A 277 -23.42 -7.97 -11.42
N HIS A 278 -23.78 -6.69 -11.48
CA HIS A 278 -24.02 -6.00 -12.73
C HIS A 278 -22.73 -5.93 -13.59
N PRO A 279 -22.80 -6.17 -14.92
CA PRO A 279 -21.62 -6.18 -15.78
C PRO A 279 -20.72 -4.95 -15.67
N ASP A 280 -21.31 -3.75 -15.60
CA ASP A 280 -20.53 -2.51 -15.45
C ASP A 280 -19.81 -2.40 -14.09
N VAL A 281 -20.35 -3.00 -13.03
CA VAL A 281 -19.66 -3.11 -11.73
C VAL A 281 -18.48 -4.06 -11.85
N LEU A 282 -18.67 -5.22 -12.47
CA LEU A 282 -17.59 -6.19 -12.70
C LEU A 282 -16.47 -5.61 -13.60
N LYS A 283 -16.82 -4.87 -14.66
CA LYS A 283 -15.85 -4.13 -15.47
C LYS A 283 -15.05 -3.10 -14.66
N THR A 284 -15.73 -2.40 -13.74
CA THR A 284 -15.06 -1.45 -12.85
C THR A 284 -14.10 -2.17 -11.90
N VAL A 285 -14.52 -3.28 -11.29
CA VAL A 285 -13.66 -4.13 -10.44
C VAL A 285 -12.45 -4.63 -11.21
N LEU A 286 -12.64 -5.10 -12.44
CA LEU A 286 -11.55 -5.53 -13.33
C LEU A 286 -10.57 -4.37 -13.54
N SER A 287 -11.04 -3.24 -14.05
CA SER A 287 -10.22 -2.06 -14.38
C SER A 287 -9.41 -1.57 -13.18
N VAL A 288 -10.03 -1.44 -12.00
CA VAL A 288 -9.31 -1.04 -10.78
C VAL A 288 -8.33 -2.12 -10.34
N THR A 289 -8.66 -3.40 -10.46
CA THR A 289 -7.70 -4.47 -10.14
C THR A 289 -6.46 -4.36 -11.02
N VAL A 290 -6.61 -4.20 -12.34
CA VAL A 290 -5.45 -4.06 -13.23
C VAL A 290 -4.63 -2.81 -12.86
N HIS A 291 -5.30 -1.70 -12.57
CA HIS A 291 -4.68 -0.44 -12.15
C HIS A 291 -3.84 -0.59 -10.88
N GLU A 292 -4.43 -1.11 -9.80
CA GLU A 292 -3.75 -1.25 -8.52
C GLU A 292 -2.63 -2.29 -8.58
N VAL A 293 -2.82 -3.39 -9.33
CA VAL A 293 -1.74 -4.35 -9.60
C VAL A 293 -0.58 -3.64 -10.30
N GLY A 294 -0.84 -2.74 -11.26
CA GLY A 294 0.19 -1.92 -11.87
C GLY A 294 1.06 -1.16 -10.87
N HIS A 295 0.43 -0.57 -9.84
CA HIS A 295 1.17 0.08 -8.74
C HIS A 295 2.03 -0.89 -7.94
N THR A 296 1.50 -2.09 -7.65
CA THR A 296 2.27 -3.13 -6.96
C THR A 296 3.43 -3.70 -7.77
N LEU A 297 3.44 -3.53 -9.10
CA LEU A 297 4.58 -3.82 -9.97
C LEU A 297 5.64 -2.70 -9.99
N GLY A 298 5.36 -1.59 -9.30
CA GLY A 298 6.22 -0.42 -9.20
C GLY A 298 5.88 0.69 -10.19
N LEU A 299 4.81 0.59 -10.97
CA LEU A 299 4.45 1.61 -11.97
C LEU A 299 3.64 2.75 -11.35
N ARG A 300 3.95 3.99 -11.70
CA ARG A 300 3.16 5.18 -11.33
C ARG A 300 2.00 5.37 -12.29
N HIS A 301 1.08 6.26 -11.93
CA HIS A 301 0.11 6.83 -12.87
C HIS A 301 0.83 7.42 -14.09
N ASN A 302 0.42 7.00 -15.29
CA ASN A 302 0.93 7.54 -16.54
C ASN A 302 0.03 8.69 -17.04
N PHE A 303 0.26 9.90 -16.51
CA PHE A 303 -0.54 11.08 -16.87
C PHE A 303 -0.36 11.53 -18.33
N ILE A 304 0.69 11.10 -19.03
CA ILE A 304 0.93 11.45 -20.44
C ILE A 304 -0.05 10.72 -21.38
N ALA A 305 -0.41 9.47 -21.07
CA ALA A 305 -1.38 8.72 -21.88
C ALA A 305 -2.74 9.42 -21.97
N GLN A 306 -3.11 10.18 -20.93
CA GLN A 306 -4.35 10.95 -20.88
C GLN A 306 -4.35 12.16 -21.84
N GLU A 307 -3.19 12.66 -22.26
CA GLU A 307 -3.06 13.78 -23.19
C GLU A 307 -3.21 13.34 -24.66
N ASP A 308 -2.81 12.09 -24.97
CA ASP A 308 -2.85 11.50 -26.32
C ASP A 308 -4.20 10.83 -26.67
N GLY A 309 -5.26 11.06 -25.89
CA GLY A 309 -6.58 10.50 -26.13
C GLY A 309 -6.76 9.03 -25.72
N ASN A 310 -5.76 8.42 -25.09
CA ASN A 310 -5.92 7.14 -24.42
C ASN A 310 -6.51 7.38 -23.02
N THR A 311 -7.73 6.91 -22.78
CA THR A 311 -8.47 7.20 -21.55
C THR A 311 -7.74 6.67 -20.31
N SER A 312 -7.47 7.55 -19.33
CA SER A 312 -6.96 7.27 -17.97
C SER A 312 -5.53 6.73 -17.80
N ALA A 313 -4.90 7.18 -16.71
CA ALA A 313 -3.50 6.97 -16.34
C ALA A 313 -3.03 5.51 -16.19
N MET A 314 -3.95 4.53 -16.25
CA MET A 314 -3.71 3.09 -16.44
C MET A 314 -5.03 2.39 -16.86
N ALA A 315 -5.82 2.91 -17.82
CA ALA A 315 -6.98 2.12 -18.29
C ALA A 315 -6.49 0.99 -19.19
N TYR A 316 -6.83 -0.23 -18.82
CA TYR A 316 -6.61 -1.40 -19.65
C TYR A 316 -7.88 -1.66 -20.44
N VAL A 317 -7.75 -1.41 -21.74
CA VAL A 317 -8.56 -1.82 -22.90
C VAL A 317 -9.91 -2.49 -22.61
N ASP A 318 -10.97 -1.98 -23.23
CA ASP A 318 -12.33 -2.52 -23.19
C ASP A 318 -12.49 -3.96 -23.74
N GLU A 319 -11.40 -4.60 -24.22
CA GLU A 319 -11.39 -5.90 -24.90
C GLU A 319 -10.71 -7.05 -24.10
N LEU A 320 -10.66 -6.97 -22.76
CA LEU A 320 -10.21 -8.06 -21.88
C LEU A 320 -11.32 -9.00 -21.39
#